data_AF-A0A172TXW9-F1
#
_entry.id   AF-A0A172TXW9-F1
#
_cell.length_a   1.000
_cell.length_b   1.000
_cell.length_c   1.000
_cell.angle_alpha   90.00
_cell.angle_beta   90.00
_cell.angle_gamma   90.00
#
_symmetry.space_group_name_H-M   'P 1'
#
loop_
_entity.id
_entity.type
_entity.pdbx_description
1 polymer ?
#
loop_
_entity_poly.entity_id
_entity_poly.type
_entity_poly.pdbx_seq_one_letter_code
_entity_poly.pdbx_strand_id
1 'polypeptide(L)'
;MRYAPRNKGQFVQIYSEAFRRKVIEEYLSSNVSKMFLLRKYGIKMKSGIQRWMKLYGYEDHKQPVMIKFSAVRSHALIRKMNTGKASKKQLEEKIRELERQLEDEKLRAEAYERIIEKAEKDLKVPIRKKPNTR
;
A
#
# COMPACT_ATOMS: atom_id res chain seq x y z
N MET A 1 -0.32 -32.60 18.51
CA MET A 1 -1.63 -32.04 18.07
C MET A 1 -2.20 -32.92 16.97
N ARG A 2 -3.27 -33.68 17.22
CA ARG A 2 -3.96 -34.48 16.20
C ARG A 2 -5.20 -33.72 15.74
N TYR A 3 -5.29 -33.35 14.47
CA TYR A 3 -6.51 -32.77 13.92
C TYR A 3 -7.53 -33.88 13.68
N ALA A 4 -8.68 -33.79 14.35
CA ALA A 4 -9.81 -34.70 14.12
C ALA A 4 -10.32 -34.56 12.67
N PRO A 5 -10.66 -35.67 11.99
CA PRO A 5 -11.24 -35.60 10.66
C PRO A 5 -12.65 -35.01 10.76
N ARG A 6 -12.86 -33.85 10.13
CA ARG A 6 -14.17 -33.21 10.05
C ARG A 6 -15.00 -33.89 8.96
N ASN A 7 -15.64 -35.01 9.28
CA ASN A 7 -16.64 -35.62 8.39
C ASN A 7 -18.03 -35.51 9.00
N LYS A 8 -18.93 -34.75 8.35
CA LYS A 8 -20.38 -34.90 8.49
C LYS A 8 -20.99 -34.59 7.11
N GLY A 9 -21.50 -35.63 6.46
CA GLY A 9 -22.29 -35.52 5.24
C GLY A 9 -23.40 -34.49 5.44
N GLN A 10 -23.26 -33.34 4.79
CA GLN A 10 -24.28 -32.30 4.82
C GLN A 10 -25.36 -32.69 3.81
N PHE A 11 -26.56 -32.95 4.30
CA PHE A 11 -27.75 -32.96 3.45
C PHE A 11 -27.76 -31.68 2.63
N VAL A 12 -27.64 -31.83 1.30
CA VAL A 12 -27.67 -30.71 0.38
C VAL A 12 -29.11 -30.22 0.35
N GLN A 13 -29.37 -29.07 0.96
CA GLN A 13 -30.69 -28.44 0.87
C GLN A 13 -30.94 -28.05 -0.59
N ILE A 14 -31.88 -28.73 -1.24
CA ILE A 14 -32.24 -28.48 -2.63
C ILE A 14 -33.29 -27.37 -2.65
N TYR A 15 -32.95 -26.27 -3.32
CA TYR A 15 -33.88 -25.18 -3.57
C TYR A 15 -34.40 -25.24 -5.01
N SER A 16 -35.68 -24.96 -5.22
CA SER A 16 -36.27 -24.84 -6.55
C SER A 16 -35.67 -23.65 -7.31
N GLU A 17 -35.69 -23.71 -8.65
CA GLU A 17 -35.17 -22.62 -9.48
C GLU A 17 -35.90 -21.29 -9.23
N ALA A 18 -37.23 -21.33 -9.19
CA ALA A 18 -38.07 -20.15 -8.93
C ALA A 18 -37.70 -19.46 -7.61
N PHE A 19 -37.44 -20.24 -6.56
CA PHE A 19 -36.98 -19.70 -5.28
C PHE A 19 -35.63 -19.02 -5.40
N ARG A 20 -34.66 -19.66 -6.07
CA ARG A 20 -33.31 -19.09 -6.25
C ARG A 20 -33.37 -17.76 -7.01
N ARG A 21 -34.18 -17.67 -8.07
CA ARG A 21 -34.38 -16.44 -8.84
C ARG A 21 -34.99 -15.33 -8.01
N LYS A 22 -36.07 -15.63 -7.26
CA LYS A 22 -36.70 -14.67 -6.33
C LYS A 22 -35.70 -14.07 -5.34
N VAL A 23 -34.84 -14.90 -4.74
CA VAL A 23 -33.83 -14.44 -3.78
C VAL A 23 -32.76 -13.55 -4.46
N ILE A 24 -32.39 -13.85 -5.71
CA ILE A 24 -31.45 -13.03 -6.48
C ILE A 24 -32.08 -11.68 -6.86
N GLU A 25 -33.33 -11.68 -7.31
CA GLU A 25 -34.05 -10.44 -7.65
C GLU A 25 -34.20 -9.53 -6.43
N GLU A 26 -34.50 -10.11 -5.26
CA GLU A 26 -34.52 -9.35 -4.01
C GLU A 26 -33.14 -8.78 -3.68
N TYR A 27 -32.07 -9.54 -3.89
CA TYR A 27 -30.70 -9.05 -3.70
C TYR A 27 -30.34 -7.90 -4.66
N LEU A 28 -30.74 -7.98 -5.92
CA LEU A 28 -30.44 -6.96 -6.93
C LEU A 28 -31.27 -5.69 -6.72
N SER A 29 -32.53 -5.82 -6.34
CA SER A 29 -33.42 -4.69 -6.08
C SER A 29 -33.17 -3.98 -4.74
N SER A 30 -32.76 -4.70 -3.70
CA SER A 30 -32.59 -4.12 -2.35
C SER A 30 -31.13 -3.87 -1.98
N ASN A 31 -30.83 -2.87 -1.13
CA ASN A 31 -29.46 -2.60 -0.67
C ASN A 31 -29.02 -3.50 0.50
N VAL A 32 -29.47 -4.75 0.53
CA VAL A 32 -29.17 -5.69 1.62
C VAL A 32 -27.98 -6.58 1.30
N SER A 33 -27.26 -7.01 2.32
CA SER A 33 -26.15 -7.96 2.13
C SER A 33 -26.65 -9.37 1.81
N LYS A 34 -25.87 -10.13 1.03
CA LYS A 34 -26.13 -11.57 0.78
C LYS A 34 -26.29 -12.35 2.08
N MET A 35 -25.47 -12.03 3.09
CA MET A 35 -25.53 -12.69 4.41
C MET A 35 -26.87 -12.47 5.11
N PHE A 36 -27.46 -11.27 4.97
CA PHE A 36 -28.78 -10.98 5.49
C PHE A 36 -29.85 -11.86 4.83
N LEU A 37 -29.84 -11.96 3.50
CA LEU A 37 -30.79 -12.81 2.77
C LEU A 37 -30.63 -14.29 3.11
N LEU A 38 -29.39 -14.77 3.25
CA LEU A 38 -29.14 -16.14 3.67
C LEU A 38 -29.77 -16.43 5.04
N ARG A 39 -29.66 -15.50 5.99
CA ARG A 39 -30.31 -15.63 7.31
C ARG A 39 -31.83 -15.55 7.22
N LYS A 40 -32.36 -14.56 6.48
CA LYS A 40 -33.80 -14.36 6.26
C LYS A 40 -34.49 -15.60 5.72
N TYR A 41 -33.84 -16.29 4.79
CA TYR A 41 -34.37 -17.48 4.11
C TYR A 41 -33.89 -18.82 4.71
N GLY A 42 -33.13 -18.79 5.81
CA GLY A 42 -32.60 -20.02 6.45
C GLY A 42 -31.66 -20.83 5.55
N ILE A 43 -30.95 -20.16 4.62
CA ILE A 43 -30.07 -20.82 3.66
C ILE A 43 -28.74 -21.15 4.35
N LYS A 44 -28.46 -22.45 4.51
CA LYS A 44 -27.23 -22.93 5.18
C LYS A 44 -25.96 -22.69 4.37
N MET A 45 -26.07 -22.59 3.04
CA MET A 45 -24.93 -22.41 2.14
C MET A 45 -24.47 -20.94 2.11
N LYS A 46 -23.34 -20.63 2.75
CA LYS A 46 -22.75 -19.27 2.81
C LYS A 46 -22.51 -18.63 1.44
N SER A 47 -22.22 -19.43 0.41
CA SER A 47 -21.97 -18.99 -0.97
C SER A 47 -23.13 -19.29 -1.93
N GLY A 48 -24.31 -19.64 -1.41
CA GLY A 48 -25.45 -20.10 -2.22
C GLY A 48 -25.90 -19.07 -3.24
N ILE A 49 -26.18 -17.84 -2.79
CA ILE A 49 -26.63 -16.73 -3.64
C ILE A 49 -25.60 -16.43 -4.73
N GLN A 50 -24.30 -16.35 -4.37
CA GLN A 50 -23.24 -16.09 -5.34
C GLN A 50 -23.12 -17.21 -6.38
N ARG A 51 -23.29 -18.47 -5.99
CA ARG A 51 -23.27 -19.61 -6.90
C ARG A 51 -24.45 -19.58 -7.87
N TRP A 52 -25.65 -19.24 -7.38
CA TRP A 52 -26.84 -19.12 -8.23
C TRP A 52 -26.75 -17.95 -9.20
N MET A 53 -26.25 -16.79 -8.75
CA MET A 53 -25.98 -15.65 -9.62
C MET A 53 -25.03 -16.03 -10.75
N LYS A 54 -23.93 -16.74 -10.44
CA LYS A 54 -22.98 -17.23 -11.45
C LYS A 54 -23.62 -18.27 -12.39
N LEU A 55 -24.48 -19.14 -11.87
CA LEU A 55 -25.16 -20.17 -12.65
C LEU A 55 -26.14 -19.57 -13.67
N TYR A 56 -26.87 -18.53 -13.29
CA TYR A 56 -27.87 -17.89 -14.14
C TYR A 56 -27.37 -16.63 -14.86
N GLY A 57 -26.09 -16.27 -14.70
CA GLY A 57 -25.47 -15.13 -15.40
C GLY A 57 -25.83 -13.75 -14.86
N TYR A 58 -26.27 -13.63 -13.60
CA TYR A 58 -26.52 -12.32 -13.00
C TYR A 58 -25.21 -11.61 -12.66
N GLU A 59 -25.08 -10.36 -13.09
CA GLU A 59 -23.96 -9.50 -12.73
C GLU A 59 -24.18 -8.82 -11.38
N ASP A 60 -23.18 -8.93 -10.51
CA ASP A 60 -23.18 -8.27 -9.21
C ASP A 60 -22.51 -6.90 -9.31
N HIS A 61 -23.31 -5.90 -9.68
CA HIS A 61 -22.86 -4.50 -9.75
C HIS A 61 -22.60 -3.88 -8.36
N LYS A 62 -22.97 -4.57 -7.27
CA LYS A 62 -22.80 -4.07 -5.88
C LYS A 62 -21.48 -4.51 -5.26
N GLN A 63 -20.82 -5.52 -5.81
CA GLN A 63 -19.51 -5.92 -5.32
C GLN A 63 -18.41 -5.32 -6.18
N PRO A 64 -17.43 -4.62 -5.55
CA PRO A 64 -16.25 -4.20 -6.28
C PRO A 64 -15.61 -5.46 -6.84
N VAL A 65 -15.40 -5.48 -8.16
CA VAL A 65 -14.66 -6.54 -8.83
C VAL A 65 -13.29 -6.58 -8.14
N MET A 66 -13.08 -7.58 -7.28
CA MET A 66 -11.74 -7.87 -6.78
C MET A 66 -10.94 -8.30 -8.00
N ILE A 67 -10.24 -7.34 -8.60
CA ILE A 67 -9.23 -7.62 -9.60
C ILE A 67 -8.25 -8.55 -8.90
N LYS A 68 -8.31 -9.84 -9.23
CA LYS A 68 -7.25 -10.77 -8.87
C LYS A 68 -6.02 -10.23 -9.57
N PHE A 69 -5.17 -9.54 -8.83
CA PHE A 69 -3.84 -9.17 -9.31
C PHE A 69 -3.14 -10.49 -9.60
N SER A 70 -3.22 -10.94 -10.85
CA SER A 70 -2.37 -12.02 -11.32
C SER A 70 -0.94 -11.60 -11.02
N ALA A 71 -0.11 -12.57 -10.64
CA ALA A 71 1.28 -12.42 -10.21
C ALA A 71 2.22 -11.74 -11.24
N VAL A 72 1.66 -11.19 -12.31
CA VAL A 72 2.35 -10.45 -13.37
C VAL A 72 2.64 -8.99 -12.95
N ARG A 73 1.84 -8.39 -12.06
CA ARG A 73 2.09 -7.02 -11.58
C ARG A 73 3.11 -6.91 -10.44
N SER A 74 3.48 -8.02 -9.80
CA SER A 74 4.49 -8.02 -8.74
C SER A 74 5.91 -7.96 -9.30
N HIS A 75 6.22 -8.59 -10.44
CA HIS A 75 7.59 -8.55 -10.98
C HIS A 75 8.05 -7.15 -11.41
N ALA A 76 7.18 -6.33 -12.01
CA ALA A 76 7.55 -4.98 -12.43
C ALA A 76 7.78 -4.02 -11.24
N LEU A 77 6.96 -4.14 -10.19
CA LEU A 77 7.10 -3.35 -8.97
C LEU A 77 8.26 -3.84 -8.08
N ILE A 78 8.47 -5.16 -7.99
CA ILE A 78 9.62 -5.75 -7.29
C ILE A 78 10.93 -5.40 -8.01
N ARG A 79 10.95 -5.37 -9.35
CA ARG A 79 12.15 -4.96 -10.10
C ARG A 79 12.48 -3.48 -9.90
N LYS A 80 11.47 -2.59 -9.85
CA LYS A 80 11.65 -1.19 -9.47
C LYS A 80 12.08 -0.99 -8.02
N MET A 81 11.64 -1.87 -7.10
CA MET A 81 12.03 -1.80 -5.69
C MET A 81 13.43 -2.38 -5.43
N ASN A 82 13.90 -3.33 -6.25
CA ASN A 82 15.24 -3.90 -6.17
C ASN A 82 16.31 -3.07 -6.88
N THR A 83 15.95 -2.21 -7.84
CA THR A 83 16.88 -1.21 -8.40
C THR A 83 17.25 -0.10 -7.39
N GLY A 84 16.52 0.00 -6.27
CA GLY A 84 16.75 1.02 -5.23
C GLY A 84 17.57 0.55 -4.02
N LYS A 85 17.91 -0.74 -3.91
CA LYS A 85 18.77 -1.22 -2.82
C LYS A 85 20.21 -1.24 -3.30
N ALA A 86 20.86 -0.08 -3.28
CA ALA A 86 22.32 -0.04 -3.31
C ALA A 86 22.86 -0.99 -2.23
N SER A 87 23.88 -1.78 -2.58
CA SER A 87 24.49 -2.73 -1.63
C SER A 87 24.94 -1.95 -0.38
N LYS A 88 24.87 -2.57 0.80
CA LYS A 88 25.30 -1.96 2.07
C LYS A 88 26.66 -1.27 1.94
N LYS A 89 27.59 -1.92 1.23
CA LYS A 89 28.93 -1.40 0.91
C LYS A 89 28.90 -0.11 0.08
N GLN A 90 28.03 -0.02 -0.92
CA GLN A 90 27.88 1.19 -1.76
C GLN A 90 27.25 2.35 -0.98
N LEU A 91 26.39 2.06 -0.01
CA LEU A 91 25.85 3.07 0.89
C LEU A 91 26.92 3.58 1.85
N GLU A 92 27.73 2.71 2.42
CA GLU A 92 28.87 3.07 3.29
C GLU A 92 29.91 3.91 2.54
N GLU A 93 30.26 3.55 1.30
CA GLU A 93 31.16 4.34 0.46
C GLU A 93 30.61 5.74 0.17
N LYS A 94 29.30 5.85 -0.11
CA LYS A 94 28.64 7.15 -0.31
C LYS A 94 28.64 8.00 0.95
N ILE A 95 28.39 7.41 2.12
CA ILE A 95 28.41 8.12 3.40
C ILE A 95 29.81 8.70 3.64
N ARG A 96 30.85 7.88 3.47
CA ARG A 96 32.23 8.32 3.65
C ARG A 96 32.61 9.47 2.70
N GLU A 97 32.19 9.39 1.45
CA GLU A 97 32.44 10.45 0.47
C GLU A 97 31.71 11.76 0.85
N LEU A 98 30.46 11.66 1.27
CA LEU A 98 29.67 12.81 1.71
C LEU A 98 30.25 13.45 2.98
N GLU A 99 30.72 12.65 3.93
CA GLU A 99 31.37 13.13 5.15
C GLU A 99 32.65 13.91 4.80
N ARG A 100 33.47 13.40 3.88
CA ARG A 100 34.66 14.10 3.41
C ARG A 100 34.33 15.45 2.76
N GLN A 101 33.35 15.48 1.86
CA GLN A 101 32.92 16.74 1.21
C GLN A 101 32.41 17.76 2.23
N LEU A 102 31.75 17.28 3.30
CA LEU A 102 31.28 18.14 4.38
C LEU A 102 32.45 18.71 5.20
N GLU A 103 33.49 17.93 5.47
CA GLU A 103 34.70 18.41 6.13
C GLU A 103 35.44 19.45 5.29
N ASP A 104 35.59 19.20 3.98
CA ASP A 104 36.24 20.13 3.06
C ASP A 104 35.50 21.48 2.97
N GLU A 105 34.16 21.47 2.90
CA GLU A 105 33.36 22.69 2.90
C GLU A 105 33.40 23.44 4.24
N LYS A 106 33.44 22.72 5.37
CA LYS A 106 33.61 23.36 6.69
C LYS A 106 34.97 24.05 6.81
N LEU A 107 36.04 23.39 6.36
CA LEU A 107 37.38 23.97 6.36
C LEU A 107 37.43 25.22 5.46
N ARG A 108 36.79 25.15 4.29
CA ARG A 108 36.68 26.28 3.36
C ARG A 108 35.92 27.45 3.98
N ALA A 109 34.81 27.18 4.66
CA ALA A 109 34.03 28.21 5.36
C ALA A 109 34.88 28.88 6.46
N GLU A 110 35.58 28.11 7.28
CA GLU A 110 36.47 28.64 8.31
C GLU A 110 37.61 29.49 7.70
N ALA A 111 38.21 29.03 6.60
CA ALA A 111 39.24 29.79 5.90
C ALA A 111 38.70 31.14 5.39
N TYR A 112 37.49 31.16 4.82
CA TYR A 112 36.84 32.40 4.41
C TYR A 112 36.54 33.33 5.58
N GLU A 113 36.08 32.80 6.71
CA GLU A 113 35.85 33.59 7.93
C GLU A 113 37.13 34.28 8.40
N ARG A 114 38.26 33.57 8.44
CA ARG A 114 39.57 34.13 8.81
C ARG A 114 40.06 35.20 7.83
N ILE A 115 39.84 35.00 6.53
CA ILE A 115 40.18 35.99 5.50
C ILE A 115 39.35 37.26 5.71
N ILE A 116 38.05 37.12 5.97
CA ILE A 116 37.16 38.24 6.25
C ILE A 116 37.64 39.00 7.50
N GLU A 117 37.97 38.30 8.59
CA GLU A 117 38.49 38.94 9.81
C GLU A 117 39.77 39.74 9.57
N LYS A 118 40.71 39.17 8.81
CA LYS A 118 41.94 39.86 8.45
C LYS A 118 41.64 41.09 7.57
N ALA A 119 40.77 40.96 6.58
CA ALA A 119 40.37 42.07 5.71
C ALA A 119 39.66 43.19 6.49
N GLU A 120 38.76 42.87 7.42
CA GLU A 120 38.11 43.85 8.28
C GLU A 120 39.12 44.59 9.16
N LYS A 121 40.11 43.87 9.71
CA LYS A 121 41.19 44.45 10.51
C LYS A 121 42.10 45.38 9.71
N ASP A 122 42.49 44.96 8.51
CA ASP A 122 43.45 45.70 7.66
C ASP A 122 42.79 46.90 6.97
N LEU A 123 41.52 46.78 6.53
CA LEU A 123 40.79 47.80 5.78
C LEU A 123 39.92 48.71 6.67
N LYS A 124 39.69 48.36 7.94
CA LYS A 124 38.80 49.09 8.88
C LYS A 124 37.37 49.30 8.36
N VAL A 125 36.89 48.45 7.46
CA VAL A 125 35.51 48.45 6.94
C VAL A 125 34.82 47.17 7.43
N PRO A 126 33.59 47.23 7.98
CA PRO A 126 32.84 46.02 8.32
C PRO A 126 32.34 45.35 7.04
N ILE A 127 32.82 44.14 6.76
CA ILE A 127 32.45 43.33 5.59
C ILE A 127 31.27 42.40 5.95
N ARG A 128 31.19 41.95 7.21
CA ARG A 128 30.07 41.16 7.72
C ARG A 128 28.77 41.99 7.79
N LYS A 129 27.63 41.37 7.51
CA LYS A 129 26.30 42.00 7.73
C LYS A 129 26.10 42.30 9.22
N LYS A 130 25.59 43.50 9.52
CA LYS A 130 25.18 43.86 10.89
C LYS A 130 23.93 43.04 11.28
N PRO A 131 23.89 42.42 12.47
CA PRO A 131 22.78 41.55 12.88
C PRO A 131 21.47 42.31 13.20
N ASN A 132 21.45 43.65 13.11
CA ASN A 132 20.34 44.47 13.59
C ASN A 132 19.73 45.36 12.49
N THR A 133 19.40 44.78 11.34
CA THR A 133 18.52 45.41 10.36
C THR A 133 17.21 44.63 10.35
N ARG A 134 16.21 45.15 11.07
CA ARG A 134 14.80 44.80 10.89
C ARG A 134 14.28 45.44 9.61
#